data_AF-A0A523G886-F1
#
_entry.id   AF-A0A523G886-F1
#
_cell.length_a   1.000
_cell.length_b   1.000
_cell.length_c   1.000
_cell.angle_alpha   90.00
_cell.angle_beta   90.00
_cell.angle_gamma   90.00
#
_symmetry.space_group_name_H-M   'P 1'
#
loop_
_entity.id
_entity.type
_entity.pdbx_description
1 polymer ?
#
loop_
_entity_poly.entity_id
_entity_poly.type
_entity_poly.pdbx_seq_one_letter_code
_entity_poly.pdbx_strand_id
1 'polypeptide(L)' 'LGNATAEECADYVVVMFSDFTRKVTMQNLMHDGGFSNSGITGDLIKDLTK' A
#
# COMPACT_ATOMS: atom_id res chain seq x y z
N LEU A 1 2.48 -8.89 -4.76
CA LEU A 1 2.78 -7.96 -3.64
C LEU A 1 4.12 -7.33 -3.99
N GLY A 2 4.15 -6.02 -4.18
CA GLY A 2 5.30 -5.27 -4.68
C GLY A 2 5.02 -3.77 -4.59
N ASN A 3 6.04 -2.94 -4.75
CA ASN A 3 5.90 -1.49 -4.58
C ASN A 3 4.84 -0.93 -5.54
N ALA A 4 3.97 -0.07 -5.01
CA ALA A 4 3.04 0.68 -5.83
C ALA A 4 3.80 1.62 -6.77
N THR A 5 3.39 1.66 -8.02
CA THR A 5 3.90 2.58 -9.04
C THR A 5 3.30 3.98 -8.86
N ALA A 6 3.88 4.97 -9.55
CA ALA A 6 3.35 6.33 -9.51
C ALA A 6 1.93 6.43 -10.09
N GLU A 7 1.61 5.63 -11.10
CA GLU A 7 0.29 5.59 -11.73
C GLU A 7 -0.76 4.98 -10.79
N GLU A 8 -0.44 3.86 -10.13
CA GLU A 8 -1.33 3.25 -9.13
C GLU A 8 -1.60 4.19 -7.94
N CYS A 9 -0.60 4.98 -7.54
CA CYS A 9 -0.77 6.02 -6.53
C CYS A 9 -1.72 7.13 -7.02
N ALA A 10 -1.62 7.55 -8.29
CA ALA A 10 -2.52 8.54 -8.86
C ALA A 10 -3.97 8.03 -8.90
N ASP A 11 -4.19 6.79 -9.32
CA ASP A 11 -5.51 6.15 -9.31
C ASP A 11 -6.09 6.06 -7.89
N TYR A 12 -5.26 5.74 -6.90
CA TYR A 12 -5.68 5.71 -5.49
C TYR A 12 -6.12 7.08 -4.98
N VAL A 13 -5.44 8.15 -5.41
CA VAL A 13 -5.80 9.53 -5.06
C VAL A 13 -7.10 9.97 -5.75
N VAL A 14 -7.37 9.51 -6.98
CA VAL A 14 -8.67 9.78 -7.63
C VAL A 14 -9.83 9.24 -6.80
N VAL A 15 -9.68 8.07 -6.19
CA VAL A 15 -10.69 7.52 -5.26
C VAL A 15 -10.87 8.43 -4.05
N MET A 16 -9.80 9.00 -3.49
CA MET A 16 -9.85 9.90 -2.32
C MET A 16 -10.65 11.18 -2.60
N PHE A 17 -10.65 11.67 -3.84
CA PHE A 17 -11.44 12.83 -4.25
C PHE A 17 -12.87 12.50 -4.65
N SER A 18 -13.20 11.21 -4.78
CA SER A 18 -14.54 10.79 -5.15
C SER A 18 -15.53 10.92 -3.99
N ASP A 19 -16.80 10.84 -4.34
CA ASP A 19 -17.90 10.84 -3.37
C ASP A 19 -17.89 9.63 -2.43
N PHE A 20 -17.18 8.55 -2.80
CA PHE A 20 -17.12 7.32 -2.00
C PHE A 20 -16.31 7.47 -0.70
N THR A 21 -15.44 8.48 -0.62
CA THR A 21 -14.53 8.69 0.52
C THR A 21 -14.90 9.92 1.37
N ARG A 22 -16.07 10.55 1.19
CA ARG A 22 -16.46 11.78 1.93
C ARG A 22 -16.34 11.71 3.46
N LYS A 23 -16.46 10.51 4.03
CA LYS A 23 -16.40 10.28 5.48
C LYS A 23 -15.04 9.77 5.95
N VAL A 24 -14.09 9.56 5.04
CA VAL A 24 -12.75 9.10 5.34
C VAL A 24 -11.87 10.33 5.59
N THR A 25 -11.53 10.56 6.85
CA THR A 25 -10.72 11.71 7.28
C THR A 25 -9.78 11.31 8.40
N MET A 26 -8.69 12.07 8.59
CA MET A 26 -7.66 11.83 9.60
C MET A 26 -7.01 10.44 9.55
N GLN A 27 -7.09 9.75 8.40
CA GLN A 27 -6.52 8.42 8.22
C GLN A 27 -5.12 8.51 7.59
N ASN A 28 -4.20 7.69 8.07
CA ASN A 28 -2.97 7.39 7.35
C ASN A 28 -3.19 6.10 6.53
N LEU A 29 -3.51 6.27 5.25
CA LEU A 29 -3.92 5.18 4.37
C LEU A 29 -2.73 4.66 3.55
N MET A 30 -2.38 3.40 3.75
CA MET A 30 -1.21 2.77 3.13
C MET A 30 -1.54 2.22 1.73
N HIS A 31 -0.82 2.69 0.73
CA HIS A 31 -0.85 2.19 -0.65
C HIS A 31 0.57 1.77 -1.06
N ASP A 32 1.01 0.62 -0.54
CA ASP A 32 2.40 0.16 -0.61
C ASP A 32 2.53 -1.33 -0.99
N GLY A 33 1.47 -1.89 -1.59
CA GLY A 33 1.45 -3.30 -1.98
C GLY A 33 1.45 -4.28 -0.82
N GLY A 34 0.98 -3.87 0.36
CA GLY A 34 0.86 -4.71 1.56
C GLY A 34 2.14 -4.75 2.40
N PHE A 35 3.09 -3.87 2.11
CA PHE A 35 4.38 -3.80 2.81
C PHE A 35 4.21 -3.47 4.29
N SER A 36 3.43 -2.44 4.63
CA SER A 36 3.22 -2.01 6.02
C SER A 36 2.52 -3.05 6.90
N ASN A 37 1.82 -4.02 6.31
CA ASN A 37 1.19 -5.14 7.02
C ASN A 37 1.99 -6.44 6.96
N SER A 38 3.15 -6.45 6.28
CA SER A 38 3.99 -7.64 6.14
C SER A 38 5.13 -7.60 7.17
N GLY A 39 5.07 -8.45 8.19
CA GLY A 39 6.10 -8.52 9.24
C GLY A 39 7.37 -9.26 8.83
N ILE A 40 7.24 -10.42 8.18
CA ILE A 40 8.36 -11.20 7.64
C ILE A 40 7.93 -11.74 6.28
N THR A 41 8.69 -11.42 5.24
CA THR A 41 8.41 -11.92 3.89
C THR A 41 9.18 -13.20 3.63
N GLY A 42 8.61 -14.09 2.80
CA GLY A 42 9.29 -15.34 2.42
C GLY A 42 10.62 -15.08 1.71
N ASP A 43 10.75 -13.97 0.99
CA ASP A 43 12.00 -13.60 0.31
C ASP A 43 13.06 -13.14 1.32
N LEU A 44 12.69 -12.39 2.37
CA LEU A 44 13.58 -12.07 3.48
C LEU A 44 14.09 -13.34 4.18
N ILE A 45 13.23 -14.32 4.43
CA ILE A 45 13.65 -15.59 5.04
C ILE A 45 14.65 -16.32 4.15
N LYS A 46 14.42 -16.37 2.83
CA LYS A 46 15.36 -17.00 1.89
C LYS A 46 16.73 -16.32 1.89
N ASP A 47 16.77 -15.00 2.00
CA ASP A 47 18.03 -14.25 2.07
C ASP A 47 18.75 -14.44 3.40
N LEU A 48 18.01 -14.60 4.50
CA LEU A 48 18.58 -14.88 5.83
C LEU A 48 19.02 -16.34 6.03
N THR A 49 18.49 -17.27 5.24
CA THR A 49 18.79 -18.72 5.33
C THR A 49 19.88 -19.17 4.34
N LYS A 50 20.41 -18.24 3.53
CA LYS A 50 21.62 -18.45 2.71
C LYS A 50 22.88 -18.12 3.50
#